data_AF-A0A3T0T687-F1
#
_entry.id   AF-A0A3T0T687-F1
#
_cell.length_a   1.000
_cell.length_b   1.000
_cell.length_c   1.000
_cell.angle_alpha   90.00
_cell.angle_beta   90.00
_cell.angle_gamma   90.00
#
_symmetry.space_group_name_H-M   'P 1'
#
loop_
_entity.id
_entity.type
_entity.pdbx_description
1 polymer ?
#
loop_
_entity_poly.entity_id
_entity_poly.type
_entity_poly.pdbx_seq_one_letter_code
_entity_poly.pdbx_strand_id
1 'polypeptide(L)' 'MFVAIIVVTVIAFIAVLVAPMMGVRDYSGSLWQFVLALPLVGLPIAFLMMIAMLVVGVRRRRSS' A
#
# COMPACT_ATOMS: atom_id res chain seq x y z
N MET A 1 -2.76 14.87 2.73
CA MET A 1 -3.82 13.85 2.66
C MET A 1 -3.35 12.61 1.92
N PHE A 2 -3.10 12.68 0.60
CA PHE A 2 -2.66 11.53 -0.21
C PHE A 2 -1.35 10.86 0.24
N VAL A 3 -0.30 11.66 0.54
CA VAL A 3 1.00 11.14 1.00
C VAL A 3 0.89 10.38 2.32
N ALA A 4 0.03 10.83 3.24
CA ALA A 4 -0.16 10.16 4.52
C ALA A 4 -0.75 8.75 4.33
N ILE A 5 -1.70 8.60 3.40
CA ILE A 5 -2.29 7.29 3.07
C ILE A 5 -1.21 6.35 2.52
N ILE A 6 -0.36 6.84 1.61
CA ILE A 6 0.76 6.04 1.08
C ILE A 6 1.70 5.59 2.20
N VAL A 7 2.13 6.51 3.05
CA VAL A 7 3.06 6.20 4.15
C VAL A 7 2.46 5.16 5.10
N VAL A 8 1.19 5.32 5.47
CA VAL A 8 0.48 4.37 6.35
C VAL A 8 0.36 2.99 5.70
N THR A 9 0.06 2.91 4.40
CA THR A 9 0.02 1.65 3.65
C THR A 9 1.39 0.97 3.61
N VAL A 10 2.47 1.72 3.35
CA VAL A 10 3.84 1.18 3.30
C VAL A 10 4.25 0.63 4.67
N ILE A 11 3.97 1.36 5.74
CA ILE A 11 4.25 0.90 7.11
C ILE A 11 3.47 -0.38 7.44
N ALA A 12 2.18 -0.43 7.08
CA ALA A 12 1.36 -1.63 7.28
C ALA A 12 1.92 -2.84 6.50
N PHE A 13 2.39 -2.63 5.27
CA PHE A 13 3.01 -3.68 4.46
C PHE A 13 4.30 -4.20 5.09
N ILE A 14 5.18 -3.30 5.55
CA ILE A 14 6.42 -3.67 6.26
C ILE A 14 6.10 -4.40 7.56
N ALA A 15 5.10 -3.97 8.33
CA ALA A 15 4.69 -4.63 9.56
C ALA A 15 4.28 -6.09 9.34
N VAL A 16 3.53 -6.38 8.26
CA VAL A 16 3.14 -7.75 7.89
C VAL A 16 4.36 -8.61 7.51
N LEU A 17 5.36 -8.05 6.84
CA LEU A 17 6.59 -8.77 6.46
C LEU A 17 7.48 -9.10 7.67
N VAL A 18 7.53 -8.20 8.66
CA VAL A 18 8.39 -8.32 9.84
C VAL A 18 7.72 -9.13 10.97
N ALA A 19 6.39 -9.19 11.01
CA ALA A 19 5.64 -9.90 12.06
C ALA A 19 6.04 -11.39 12.21
N PRO A 20 6.21 -12.20 11.14
CA PRO A 20 6.67 -13.58 11.26
C PRO A 20 8.10 -13.68 11.81
N MET A 21 8.97 -12.74 11.46
CA MET A 21 10.36 -12.70 11.94
C MET A 21 10.43 -12.40 13.44
N MET A 22 9.45 -11.67 13.99
CA MET A 22 9.33 -11.40 15.42
C MET A 22 8.55 -12.48 16.19
N GLY A 23 8.23 -13.61 15.55
CA GLY A 23 7.55 -14.73 16.18
C GLY A 23 6.04 -14.53 16.36
N VAL A 24 5.43 -13.55 15.69
CA VAL A 24 3.97 -13.40 15.68
C VAL A 24 3.36 -14.54 14.89
N ARG A 25 2.56 -15.36 15.57
CA ARG A 25 1.84 -16.50 14.99
C ARG A 25 0.33 -16.33 15.01
N ASP A 26 -0.18 -15.50 15.92
CA ASP A 26 -1.60 -15.20 16.03
C ASP A 26 -1.93 -13.81 15.46
N TYR A 27 -2.66 -13.81 14.34
CA TYR A 27 -3.17 -12.63 13.64
C TYR A 27 -4.66 -12.40 13.92
N SER A 28 -5.22 -13.04 14.94
CA SER A 28 -6.65 -13.02 15.27
C SER A 28 -7.13 -11.71 15.94
N GLY A 29 -6.20 -10.85 16.36
CA GLY A 29 -6.52 -9.56 16.98
C GLY A 29 -7.13 -8.56 16.00
N SER A 30 -8.02 -7.69 16.50
CA SER A 30 -8.67 -6.62 15.72
C SER A 30 -7.67 -5.65 15.06
N LEU A 31 -6.52 -5.42 15.68
CA LEU A 31 -5.44 -4.61 15.10
C LEU A 31 -4.82 -5.28 13.86
N TRP A 32 -4.62 -6.60 13.89
CA TRP A 32 -4.06 -7.35 12.77
C TRP A 32 -5.01 -7.41 11.58
N GLN A 33 -6.32 -7.52 11.81
CA GLN A 33 -7.31 -7.41 10.74
C GLN A 33 -7.19 -6.09 9.99
N PHE A 34 -7.00 -4.97 10.71
CA PHE A 34 -6.78 -3.67 10.08
C PHE A 34 -5.44 -3.65 9.33
N VAL A 35 -4.34 -3.99 10.00
CA VAL A 35 -2.98 -4.00 9.42
C VAL A 35 -2.84 -4.92 8.21
N LEU A 36 -3.59 -6.02 8.13
CA LEU A 36 -3.63 -6.93 6.98
C LEU A 36 -4.55 -6.42 5.85
N ALA A 37 -5.62 -5.69 6.19
CA ALA A 37 -6.52 -5.11 5.20
C ALA A 37 -5.90 -3.90 4.48
N LEU A 38 -5.11 -3.07 5.19
CA LEU A 38 -4.51 -1.87 4.59
C LEU A 38 -3.61 -2.16 3.38
N PRO A 39 -2.71 -3.16 3.40
CA PRO A 39 -1.87 -3.45 2.24
C PRO A 39 -2.65 -4.13 1.12
N LEU A 40 -3.65 -4.96 1.45
CA LEU A 40 -4.50 -5.60 0.45
C LEU A 40 -5.25 -4.59 -0.41
N VAL A 41 -5.63 -3.45 0.17
CA VAL A 41 -6.31 -2.34 -0.53
C VAL A 41 -5.31 -1.31 -1.05
N GLY A 42 -4.28 -1.01 -0.26
CA GLY A 42 -3.31 0.02 -0.58
C GLY A 42 -2.33 -0.36 -1.69
N LEU A 43 -1.95 -1.64 -1.82
CA LEU A 43 -1.12 -2.14 -2.92
C LEU A 43 -1.82 -1.97 -4.29
N PRO A 44 -3.07 -2.45 -4.51
CA PRO A 44 -3.77 -2.22 -5.77
C PRO A 44 -4.06 -0.74 -6.01
N ILE A 45 -4.38 0.06 -4.98
CA ILE A 45 -4.55 1.51 -5.13
C ILE A 45 -3.24 2.18 -5.57
N ALA A 46 -2.12 1.85 -4.94
CA ALA A 46 -0.81 2.41 -5.28
C ALA A 46 -0.40 2.02 -6.72
N PHE A 47 -0.68 0.77 -7.11
CA PHE A 47 -0.44 0.28 -8.47
C PHE A 47 -1.30 1.03 -9.50
N LEU A 48 -2.59 1.21 -9.23
CA LEU A 48 -3.50 1.99 -10.09
C LEU A 48 -3.06 3.46 -10.19
N MET A 49 -2.60 4.06 -9.09
CA MET A 49 -2.05 5.41 -9.05
C MET A 49 -0.79 5.55 -9.91
N MET A 50 0.13 4.57 -9.83
CA MET A 50 1.32 4.52 -10.68
C MET A 50 0.93 4.43 -12.17
N ILE A 51 -0.03 3.57 -12.51
CA ILE A 51 -0.55 3.44 -13.89
C ILE A 51 -1.17 4.75 -14.34
N ALA A 52 -2.04 5.37 -13.53
CA ALA A 52 -2.68 6.63 -13.87
C ALA A 52 -1.64 7.73 -14.14
N MET A 53 -0.61 7.85 -13.29
CA MET A 53 0.50 8.78 -13.48
C MET A 53 1.28 8.50 -14.77
N LEU A 54 1.57 7.23 -15.06
CA LEU A 54 2.24 6.82 -16.29
C LEU A 54 1.40 7.19 -17.52
N VAL A 55 0.10 6.92 -17.50
CA VAL A 55 -0.84 7.27 -18.57
C VAL A 55 -0.87 8.78 -18.78
N VAL A 56 -1.02 9.57 -17.71
CA VAL A 56 -1.01 11.05 -17.78
C VAL A 56 0.33 11.55 -18.30
N GLY A 57 1.45 10.98 -17.83
CA GLY A 57 2.79 11.33 -18.27
C GLY A 57 3.02 11.06 -19.76
N VAL A 58 2.60 9.89 -20.25
CA VAL A 58 2.66 9.53 -21.67
C VAL A 58 1.75 10.42 -22.51
N ARG A 59 0.53 10.70 -22.04
CA ARG A 59 -0.42 11.60 -22.73
C ARG A 59 0.13 13.02 -22.84
N ARG A 60 0.68 13.57 -21.74
CA ARG A 60 1.30 14.90 -21.71
C ARG A 60 2.49 15.02 -22.65
N ARG A 61 3.31 13.97 -22.78
CA ARG A 61 4.46 13.96 -23.71
C ARG A 61 4.07 13.89 -25.18
N ARG A 62 2.88 13.37 -25.51
CA ARG A 62 2.40 13.29 -26.90
C ARG A 62 1.66 14.54 -27.38
N SER A 63 1.24 15.42 -26.46
CA SER A 63 0.55 16.67 -26.79
C SER A 63 1.50 17.88 -26.87
N SER A 64 2.81 17.66 -26.77
CA SER A 64 3.88 18.64 -27.03
C SER A 64 4.64 18.20 -28.27
#